data_AF-A0A409W3N0-F1
#
_entry.id   AF-A0A409W3N0-F1
#
_cell.length_a   1.000
_cell.length_b   1.000
_cell.length_c   1.000
_cell.angle_alpha   90.00
_cell.angle_beta   90.00
_cell.angle_gamma   90.00
#
_symmetry.space_group_name_H-M   'P 1'
#
loop_
_entity.id
_entity.type
_entity.pdbx_description
1 polymer ?
#
loop_
_entity_poly.entity_id
_entity_poly.type
_entity_poly.pdbx_seq_one_letter_code
_entity_poly.pdbx_strand_id
1 'polypeptide(L)'
;MREFEYDFRGEAKPYTRTQRPARYVLIDFGLSIDYSESDVPRLAFPVRGNDRSVPEFQDESLLEQPYNPFPTDVYYVGNAIKMQGKHPWVKGYLDLEYLDPLLADMTQADPSKRPTIDEAVARMEEIIKSRSRCHLRAAVKHPDATTLGKVVRFLPYWARRISFMIRRVHPLPSRNLKT
;
A
#
# COMPACT_ATOMS: atom_id res chain seq x y z
N MET A 1 23.99 14.25 18.10
CA MET A 1 22.61 14.27 17.57
C MET A 1 22.34 15.71 17.18
N ARG A 2 22.04 16.05 15.92
CA ARG A 2 21.74 17.45 15.56
C ARG A 2 20.29 17.72 15.92
N GLU A 3 20.06 18.64 16.85
CA GLU A 3 18.74 19.20 17.13
C GLU A 3 18.22 19.88 15.86
N PHE A 4 16.99 19.56 15.47
CA PHE A 4 16.32 20.23 14.36
C PHE A 4 15.72 21.53 14.91
N GLU A 5 16.35 22.67 14.64
CA GLU A 5 15.71 23.98 14.81
C GLU A 5 14.49 24.06 13.88
N TYR A 6 13.30 24.18 14.46
CA TYR A 6 12.01 24.32 13.79
C TYR A 6 11.69 25.80 13.54
N ASP A 7 12.64 26.55 12.98
CA ASP A 7 12.42 27.98 12.72
C ASP A 7 11.60 28.24 11.43
N PHE A 8 11.33 27.20 10.64
CA PHE A 8 10.59 27.22 9.36
C PHE A 8 11.11 28.27 8.35
N ARG A 9 12.34 28.78 8.52
CA ARG A 9 12.86 29.95 7.78
C ARG A 9 13.68 29.59 6.52
N GLY A 10 13.51 28.40 5.96
CA GLY A 10 14.26 27.98 4.78
C GLY A 10 13.54 26.96 3.90
N GLU A 11 14.03 26.82 2.67
CA GLU A 11 13.53 25.79 1.75
C GLU A 11 13.92 24.38 2.21
N ALA A 12 12.92 23.50 2.33
CA ALA A 12 13.15 22.12 2.66
C ALA A 12 13.83 21.38 1.49
N LYS A 13 14.99 20.75 1.76
CA LYS A 13 15.67 19.91 0.76
C LYS A 13 14.81 18.69 0.43
N PRO A 14 14.42 18.46 -0.84
CA PRO A 14 13.62 17.30 -1.20
C PRO A 14 14.47 16.03 -1.13
N TYR A 15 13.96 15.01 -0.43
CA TYR A 15 14.55 13.67 -0.40
C TYR A 15 13.57 12.65 -0.95
N THR A 16 14.10 11.63 -1.62
CA THR A 16 13.29 10.50 -2.07
C THR A 16 13.04 9.53 -0.93
N ARG A 17 11.96 8.76 -1.01
CA ARG A 17 11.68 7.68 -0.04
C ARG A 17 12.82 6.65 0.03
N THR A 18 13.55 6.41 -1.06
CA THR A 18 14.76 5.55 -1.03
C THR A 18 15.94 6.18 -0.31
N GLN A 19 16.14 7.51 -0.41
CA GLN A 19 17.22 8.21 0.28
C GLN A 19 16.94 8.37 1.77
N ARG A 20 15.66 8.59 2.12
CA ARG A 20 15.17 8.70 3.49
C ARG A 20 13.89 7.87 3.61
N PRO A 21 14.00 6.60 4.04
CA PRO A 21 12.85 5.73 4.27
C PRO A 21 11.80 6.40 5.15
N ALA A 22 10.58 6.52 4.63
CA ALA A 22 9.44 7.02 5.40
C ALA A 22 8.93 5.94 6.37
N ARG A 23 8.40 6.37 7.52
CA ARG A 23 7.65 5.50 8.43
C ARG A 23 6.18 5.61 8.06
N TYR A 24 5.55 4.48 7.77
CA TYR A 24 4.12 4.37 7.60
C TYR A 24 3.51 3.89 8.91
N VAL A 25 2.40 4.49 9.30
CA VAL A 25 1.61 4.09 10.48
C VAL A 25 0.15 4.04 10.04
N LEU A 26 -0.58 3.06 10.56
CA LEU A 26 -2.03 3.05 10.45
C LEU A 26 -2.57 4.11 11.39
N ILE A 27 -3.56 4.86 10.92
CA ILE A 27 -4.24 5.93 11.66
C ILE A 27 -5.74 5.69 11.56
N ASP A 28 -6.48 6.45 12.36
CA ASP A 28 -7.94 6.44 12.36
C ASP A 28 -8.53 5.08 12.78
N PHE A 29 -8.52 4.84 14.08
CA PHE A 29 -9.04 3.62 14.72
C PHE A 29 -10.50 3.78 15.18
N GLY A 30 -11.23 4.78 14.65
CA GLY A 30 -12.59 5.10 15.12
C GLY A 30 -13.62 3.97 14.90
N LEU A 31 -13.33 3.05 13.98
CA LEU A 31 -14.15 1.86 13.69
C LEU A 31 -13.47 0.55 14.08
N SER A 32 -12.32 0.62 14.76
CA SER A 32 -11.58 -0.58 15.15
C SER A 32 -12.22 -1.24 16.37
N ILE A 33 -12.09 -2.55 16.43
CA ILE A 33 -12.56 -3.36 17.56
C ILE A 33 -11.32 -3.95 18.23
N ASP A 34 -11.21 -3.72 19.54
CA ASP A 34 -10.19 -4.36 20.35
C ASP A 34 -10.70 -5.72 20.82
N TYR A 35 -9.89 -6.75 20.62
CA TYR A 35 -10.20 -8.12 21.02
C TYR A 35 -9.22 -8.56 22.09
N SER A 36 -9.75 -8.97 23.24
CA SER A 36 -8.97 -9.63 24.27
C SER A 36 -8.60 -11.06 23.87
N GLU A 37 -7.62 -11.65 24.56
CA GLU A 37 -7.26 -13.07 24.36
C GLU A 37 -8.42 -14.03 24.71
N SER A 38 -9.34 -13.60 25.58
CA SER A 38 -10.53 -14.36 25.95
C SER A 38 -11.66 -14.32 24.91
N ASP A 39 -11.61 -13.42 23.93
CA ASP A 39 -12.66 -13.27 22.93
C ASP A 39 -12.52 -14.33 21.83
N VAL A 40 -13.11 -15.51 22.05
CA VAL A 40 -13.10 -16.61 21.08
C VAL A 40 -14.55 -17.12 20.89
N PRO A 41 -15.14 -17.00 19.69
CA PRO A 41 -14.58 -16.41 18.46
C PRO A 41 -14.56 -14.88 18.47
N ARG A 42 -13.57 -14.27 17.79
CA ARG A 42 -13.48 -12.82 17.57
C ARG A 42 -14.46 -12.39 16.49
N LEU A 43 -15.66 -12.00 16.91
CA LEU A 43 -16.73 -11.55 16.02
C LEU A 43 -16.99 -10.05 16.16
N ALA A 44 -17.48 -9.44 15.09
CA ALA A 44 -17.85 -8.04 15.00
C ALA A 44 -19.27 -7.91 14.45
N PHE A 45 -19.95 -6.82 14.77
CA PHE A 45 -21.11 -6.39 13.98
C PHE A 45 -20.61 -5.52 12.81
N PRO A 46 -21.14 -5.69 11.59
CA PRO A 46 -20.75 -4.88 10.44
C PRO A 46 -20.97 -3.38 10.69
N VAL A 47 -19.94 -2.57 10.43
CA VAL A 47 -20.06 -1.11 10.40
C VAL A 47 -19.70 -0.63 9.00
N ARG A 48 -20.65 0.05 8.34
CA ARG A 48 -20.45 0.57 6.97
C ARG A 48 -19.50 1.77 7.01
N GLY A 49 -18.26 1.54 6.58
CA GLY A 49 -17.27 2.59 6.33
C GLY A 49 -17.50 3.32 5.01
N ASN A 50 -16.45 4.02 4.55
CA ASN A 50 -16.48 4.76 3.29
C ASN A 50 -16.47 3.84 2.06
N ASP A 51 -15.75 2.72 2.12
CA ASP A 51 -15.80 1.69 1.09
C ASP A 51 -17.02 0.80 1.29
N ARG A 52 -17.99 0.95 0.39
CA ARG A 52 -19.26 0.22 0.36
C ARG A 52 -19.26 -0.95 -0.62
N SER A 53 -18.11 -1.34 -1.17
CA SER A 53 -18.02 -2.39 -2.19
C SER A 53 -17.88 -3.82 -1.63
N VAL A 54 -17.76 -3.96 -0.31
CA VAL A 54 -17.63 -5.24 0.38
C VAL A 54 -18.83 -6.15 0.07
N PRO A 55 -18.61 -7.34 -0.53
CA PRO A 55 -19.70 -8.22 -0.98
C PRO A 55 -20.62 -8.71 0.14
N GLU A 56 -20.06 -9.07 1.29
CA GLU A 56 -20.81 -9.57 2.45
C GLU A 56 -21.69 -8.51 3.11
N PHE A 57 -21.50 -7.22 2.82
CA PHE A 57 -22.29 -6.12 3.37
C PHE A 57 -23.32 -5.55 2.40
N GLN A 58 -23.47 -6.18 1.21
CA GLN A 58 -24.49 -5.79 0.24
C GLN A 58 -25.88 -6.24 0.65
N ASP A 59 -25.98 -7.37 1.34
CA ASP A 59 -27.24 -7.84 1.93
C ASP A 59 -27.45 -7.17 3.30
N GLU A 60 -28.49 -6.34 3.41
CA GLU A 60 -28.77 -5.61 4.64
C GLU A 60 -29.15 -6.53 5.80
N SER A 61 -29.68 -7.72 5.52
CA SER A 61 -30.02 -8.71 6.56
C SER A 61 -28.79 -9.29 7.26
N LEU A 62 -27.61 -9.21 6.63
CA LEU A 62 -26.34 -9.66 7.22
C LEU A 62 -25.70 -8.60 8.13
N LEU A 63 -26.14 -7.35 8.07
CA LEU A 63 -25.60 -6.26 8.90
C LEU A 63 -25.98 -6.39 10.37
N GLU A 64 -27.04 -7.15 10.67
CA GLU A 64 -27.49 -7.43 12.03
C GLU A 64 -26.86 -8.71 12.61
N GLN A 65 -25.99 -9.38 11.86
CA GLN A 65 -25.39 -10.65 12.26
C GLN A 65 -23.90 -10.48 12.59
N PRO A 66 -23.41 -11.08 13.69
CA PRO A 66 -21.98 -11.05 13.99
C PRO A 66 -21.20 -11.90 12.99
N TYR A 67 -20.04 -11.40 12.56
CA TYR A 67 -19.18 -12.03 11.56
C TYR A 67 -17.70 -11.93 11.96
N ASN A 68 -16.84 -12.71 11.28
CA ASN A 68 -15.39 -12.59 11.44
C ASN A 68 -14.86 -11.41 10.61
N PRO A 69 -14.29 -10.36 11.21
CA PRO A 69 -13.86 -9.16 10.50
C PRO A 69 -12.53 -9.32 9.72
N PHE A 70 -11.67 -10.27 10.09
CA PHE A 70 -10.32 -10.34 9.53
C PHE A 70 -10.27 -10.53 8.00
N PRO A 71 -11.10 -11.39 7.37
CA PRO A 71 -11.15 -11.48 5.92
C PRO A 71 -11.68 -10.20 5.25
N THR A 72 -12.50 -9.42 5.94
CA THR A 72 -13.02 -8.14 5.45
C THR A 72 -11.95 -7.06 5.48
N ASP A 73 -11.10 -7.03 6.52
CA ASP A 73 -9.92 -6.16 6.54
C ASP A 73 -8.96 -6.46 5.38
N VAL A 74 -8.73 -7.75 5.09
CA VAL A 74 -7.94 -8.18 3.93
C VAL A 74 -8.57 -7.66 2.62
N TYR A 75 -9.89 -7.74 2.48
CA TYR A 75 -10.60 -7.19 1.34
C TYR A 75 -10.37 -5.68 1.22
N TYR A 76 -10.54 -4.92 2.30
CA TYR A 76 -10.36 -3.46 2.27
C TYR A 76 -8.94 -3.07 1.85
N VAL A 77 -7.91 -3.73 2.39
CA VAL A 77 -6.52 -3.48 2.00
C VAL A 77 -6.29 -3.80 0.52
N GLY A 78 -6.76 -4.98 0.07
CA GLY A 78 -6.61 -5.40 -1.32
C GLY A 78 -7.35 -4.47 -2.29
N ASN A 79 -8.57 -4.08 -1.94
CA ASN A 79 -9.40 -3.20 -2.75
C ASN A 79 -8.84 -1.78 -2.80
N ALA A 80 -8.33 -1.25 -1.69
CA ALA A 80 -7.66 0.05 -1.65
C ALA A 80 -6.46 0.10 -2.61
N ILE A 81 -5.61 -0.93 -2.60
CA ILE A 81 -4.45 -1.03 -3.51
C ILE A 81 -4.93 -1.18 -4.96
N LYS A 82 -5.93 -2.02 -5.21
CA LYS A 82 -6.52 -2.25 -6.53
C LYS A 82 -7.13 -0.97 -7.11
N MET A 83 -7.84 -0.18 -6.29
CA MET A 83 -8.40 1.10 -6.69
C MET A 83 -7.31 2.11 -7.03
N GLN A 84 -6.21 2.18 -6.27
CA GLN A 84 -5.08 3.06 -6.62
C GLN A 84 -4.47 2.71 -7.99
N GLY A 85 -4.49 1.43 -8.38
CA GLY A 85 -4.06 0.98 -9.71
C GLY A 85 -5.06 1.21 -10.84
N LYS A 86 -6.38 1.29 -10.54
CA LYS A 86 -7.45 1.22 -11.56
C LYS A 86 -8.57 2.27 -11.39
N HIS A 87 -8.33 3.35 -10.65
CA HIS A 87 -9.39 4.32 -10.30
C HIS A 87 -10.03 4.95 -11.55
N PRO A 88 -11.37 4.96 -11.69
CA PRO A 88 -12.05 5.47 -12.89
C PRO A 88 -11.87 6.99 -13.10
N TRP A 89 -11.62 7.74 -12.04
CA TRP A 89 -11.44 9.20 -12.08
C TRP A 89 -9.97 9.63 -12.08
N VAL A 90 -9.07 8.72 -11.71
CA VAL A 90 -7.62 8.95 -11.70
C VAL A 90 -7.03 7.77 -12.42
N LYS A 91 -6.73 7.99 -13.69
CA LYS A 91 -6.12 7.03 -14.59
C LYS A 91 -4.90 6.45 -13.82
N GLY A 92 -5.04 5.19 -13.39
CA GLY A 92 -4.32 4.66 -12.22
C GLY A 92 -2.82 4.52 -12.43
N TYR A 93 -2.13 4.08 -11.39
CA TYR A 93 -0.70 3.76 -11.46
C TYR A 93 -0.46 2.61 -12.47
N LEU A 94 0.00 2.97 -13.67
CA LEU A 94 0.48 2.01 -14.67
C LEU A 94 1.76 1.36 -14.10
N ASP A 95 1.90 0.04 -14.24
CA ASP A 95 2.98 -0.82 -13.73
C ASP A 95 2.76 -1.49 -12.35
N LEU A 96 1.55 -1.54 -11.79
CA LEU A 96 1.23 -2.38 -10.60
C LEU A 96 0.47 -3.68 -10.94
N GLU A 97 0.31 -4.02 -12.23
CA GLU A 97 -0.46 -5.21 -12.64
C GLU A 97 0.15 -6.52 -12.12
N TYR A 98 1.44 -6.52 -11.78
CA TYR A 98 2.09 -7.70 -11.19
C TYR A 98 1.54 -8.09 -9.81
N LEU A 99 0.83 -7.19 -9.13
CA LEU A 99 0.12 -7.47 -7.89
C LEU A 99 -1.30 -8.01 -8.13
N ASP A 100 -1.83 -7.89 -9.36
CA ASP A 100 -3.23 -8.24 -9.67
C ASP A 100 -3.61 -9.66 -9.22
N PRO A 101 -2.78 -10.71 -9.37
CA PRO A 101 -3.14 -12.05 -8.88
C PRO A 101 -3.38 -12.06 -7.37
N LEU A 102 -2.51 -11.42 -6.60
CA LEU A 102 -2.67 -11.32 -5.14
C LEU A 102 -3.90 -10.48 -4.78
N LEU A 103 -4.09 -9.33 -5.43
CA LEU A 103 -5.23 -8.45 -5.16
C LEU A 103 -6.57 -9.11 -5.54
N ALA A 104 -6.59 -9.95 -6.57
CA ALA A 104 -7.76 -10.75 -6.93
C ALA A 104 -8.12 -11.73 -5.81
N ASP A 105 -7.14 -12.43 -5.24
CA ASP A 105 -7.34 -13.33 -4.10
C ASP A 105 -7.80 -12.59 -2.84
N MET A 106 -7.18 -11.43 -2.54
CA MET A 106 -7.60 -10.58 -1.40
C MET A 106 -9.01 -10.02 -1.56
N THR A 107 -9.48 -9.80 -2.80
CA THR A 107 -10.79 -9.20 -3.11
C THR A 107 -11.83 -10.23 -3.57
N GLN A 108 -11.66 -11.51 -3.21
CA GLN A 108 -12.64 -12.56 -3.48
C GLN A 108 -14.00 -12.24 -2.84
N ALA A 109 -15.08 -12.59 -3.55
CA ALA A 109 -16.44 -12.36 -3.05
C ALA A 109 -16.75 -13.19 -1.80
N ASP A 110 -16.27 -14.43 -1.78
CA ASP A 110 -16.38 -15.33 -0.65
C ASP A 110 -15.27 -15.03 0.39
N PRO A 111 -15.61 -14.58 1.61
CA PRO A 111 -14.62 -14.27 2.64
C PRO A 111 -13.71 -15.44 3.00
N SER A 112 -14.22 -16.68 2.91
CA SER A 112 -13.46 -17.89 3.26
C SER A 112 -12.35 -18.23 2.27
N LYS A 113 -12.42 -17.69 1.04
CA LYS A 113 -11.42 -17.91 -0.02
C LYS A 113 -10.32 -16.85 -0.03
N ARG A 114 -10.45 -15.81 0.79
CA ARG A 114 -9.43 -14.77 0.92
C ARG A 114 -8.23 -15.32 1.69
N PRO A 115 -7.00 -14.95 1.32
CA PRO A 115 -5.82 -15.30 2.11
C PRO A 115 -5.88 -14.61 3.48
N THR A 116 -5.19 -15.18 4.47
CA THR A 116 -4.91 -14.44 5.70
C THR A 116 -3.98 -13.25 5.42
N ILE A 117 -3.93 -12.28 6.34
CA ILE A 117 -3.02 -11.14 6.15
C ILE A 117 -1.55 -11.58 6.11
N ASP A 118 -1.17 -12.59 6.90
CA ASP A 118 0.18 -13.14 6.92
C ASP A 118 0.53 -13.81 5.58
N GLU A 119 -0.39 -14.60 5.03
CA GLU A 119 -0.25 -15.19 3.69
C GLU A 119 -0.14 -14.11 2.60
N ALA A 120 -0.97 -13.05 2.69
CA ALA A 120 -0.93 -11.96 1.74
C ALA A 120 0.41 -11.21 1.78
N VAL A 121 0.95 -10.95 2.98
CA VAL A 121 2.27 -10.34 3.17
C VAL A 121 3.36 -11.24 2.60
N ALA A 122 3.35 -12.54 2.90
CA ALA A 122 4.33 -13.50 2.38
C ALA A 122 4.31 -13.55 0.84
N ARG A 123 3.13 -13.68 0.24
CA ARG A 123 2.96 -13.66 -1.23
C ARG A 123 3.42 -12.34 -1.84
N MET A 124 3.12 -11.21 -1.21
CA MET A 124 3.60 -9.90 -1.67
C MET A 124 5.12 -9.83 -1.64
N GLU A 125 5.77 -10.31 -0.58
CA GLU A 125 7.23 -10.35 -0.52
C GLU A 125 7.85 -11.21 -1.62
N GLU A 126 7.28 -12.38 -1.91
CA GLU A 126 7.72 -13.25 -2.99
C GLU A 126 7.59 -12.57 -4.35
N ILE A 127 6.43 -11.96 -4.61
CA ILE A 127 6.20 -11.17 -5.83
C ILE A 127 7.26 -10.08 -5.95
N ILE A 128 7.55 -9.34 -4.88
CA ILE A 128 8.56 -8.28 -4.87
C ILE A 128 9.97 -8.84 -5.11
N LYS A 129 10.34 -9.94 -4.45
CA LYS A 129 11.65 -10.62 -4.59
C LYS A 129 11.87 -11.13 -6.01
N SER A 130 10.81 -11.55 -6.70
CA SER A 130 10.88 -12.01 -8.11
C SER A 130 11.18 -10.89 -9.11
N ARG A 131 11.06 -9.61 -8.73
CA ARG A 131 11.25 -8.47 -9.63
C ARG A 131 12.69 -8.00 -9.65
N SER A 132 13.13 -7.55 -10.83
CA SER A 132 14.45 -6.96 -10.98
C SER A 132 14.56 -5.64 -10.21
N ARG A 133 15.75 -5.34 -9.71
CA ARG A 133 16.03 -4.05 -9.04
C ARG A 133 15.73 -2.87 -9.95
N CYS A 134 15.88 -3.00 -11.26
CA CYS A 134 15.56 -1.97 -12.23
C CYS A 134 14.05 -1.69 -12.29
N HIS A 135 13.23 -2.76 -12.26
CA HIS A 135 11.77 -2.68 -12.23
C HIS A 135 11.29 -2.03 -10.93
N LEU A 136 11.76 -2.49 -9.77
CA LEU A 136 11.42 -1.90 -8.47
C LEU A 136 11.87 -0.44 -8.30
N ARG A 137 12.79 0.05 -9.15
CA ARG A 137 13.24 1.47 -9.19
C ARG A 137 12.50 2.31 -10.21
N ALA A 138 11.72 1.70 -11.10
CA ALA A 138 11.00 2.44 -12.11
C ALA A 138 10.01 3.38 -11.41
N ALA A 139 9.95 4.63 -11.88
CA ALA A 139 8.89 5.53 -11.45
C ALA A 139 7.56 4.93 -11.89
N VAL A 140 6.61 4.87 -10.97
CA VAL A 140 5.25 4.45 -11.29
C VAL A 140 4.68 5.43 -12.30
N LYS A 141 4.17 4.91 -13.41
CA LYS A 141 3.74 5.73 -14.53
C LYS A 141 2.37 6.34 -14.21
N HIS A 142 2.34 7.66 -14.14
CA HIS A 142 1.08 8.41 -14.15
C HIS A 142 0.69 8.70 -15.60
N PRO A 143 -0.51 8.31 -16.01
CA PRO A 143 -0.93 8.48 -17.40
C PRO A 143 -1.25 9.93 -17.79
N ASP A 144 -1.45 10.84 -16.84
CA ASP A 144 -1.67 12.28 -17.12
C ASP A 144 -0.39 13.14 -17.07
N ALA A 145 0.79 12.51 -17.07
CA ALA A 145 2.05 13.27 -17.15
C ALA A 145 2.19 13.94 -18.53
N THR A 146 2.10 15.27 -18.55
CA THR A 146 2.28 16.14 -19.72
C THR A 146 3.64 15.90 -20.40
N THR A 147 3.68 15.91 -21.73
CA THR A 147 4.84 15.54 -22.56
C THR A 147 6.09 16.38 -22.25
N LEU A 148 5.94 17.67 -21.93
CA LEU A 148 7.04 18.56 -21.53
C LEU A 148 7.60 18.25 -20.14
N GLY A 149 6.72 17.95 -19.17
CA GLY A 149 7.11 17.58 -17.80
C GLY A 149 7.87 16.25 -17.74
N LYS A 150 7.64 15.35 -18.72
CA LYS A 150 8.38 14.09 -18.86
C LYS A 150 9.86 14.33 -19.19
N VAL A 151 10.19 15.27 -20.08
CA VAL A 151 11.56 15.55 -20.52
C VAL A 151 12.38 16.24 -19.42
N VAL A 152 11.84 17.29 -18.80
CA VAL A 152 12.55 18.05 -17.73
C VAL A 152 12.85 17.17 -16.51
N ARG A 153 11.99 16.19 -16.21
CA ARG A 153 12.21 15.23 -15.13
C ARG A 153 13.10 14.05 -15.52
N PHE A 154 13.31 13.80 -16.81
CA PHE A 154 13.98 12.60 -17.33
C PHE A 154 15.46 12.53 -16.99
N LEU A 155 16.23 13.58 -17.31
CA LEU A 155 17.69 13.61 -17.07
C LEU A 155 18.06 13.51 -15.58
N PRO A 156 17.51 14.34 -14.66
CA PRO A 156 17.80 14.21 -13.23
C PRO A 156 17.28 12.89 -12.64
N TYR A 157 16.20 12.31 -13.19
CA TYR A 157 15.73 10.99 -12.82
C TYR A 157 16.73 9.88 -13.19
N TRP A 158 17.25 9.87 -14.42
CA TRP A 158 18.22 8.87 -14.87
C TRP A 158 19.57 9.02 -14.20
N ALA A 159 20.08 10.24 -14.05
CA ALA A 159 21.32 10.50 -13.31
C ALA A 159 21.25 9.94 -11.87
N ARG A 160 20.11 10.16 -11.20
CA ARG A 160 19.85 9.60 -9.86
C ARG A 160 19.76 8.07 -9.86
N ARG A 161 19.10 7.45 -10.85
CA ARG A 161 19.04 5.98 -10.96
C ARG A 161 20.42 5.38 -11.15
N ILE A 162 21.23 5.93 -12.04
CA ILE A 162 22.61 5.49 -12.28
C ILE A 162 23.41 5.62 -11.00
N SER A 163 23.33 6.75 -10.31
CA SER A 163 23.98 6.95 -9.00
C SER A 163 23.58 5.89 -7.96
N PHE A 164 22.29 5.55 -7.85
CA PHE A 164 21.83 4.50 -6.95
C PHE A 164 22.24 3.09 -7.36
N MET A 165 22.36 2.81 -8.66
CA MET A 165 22.87 1.53 -9.17
C MET A 165 24.36 1.39 -8.84
N ILE A 166 25.18 2.42 -9.12
CA ILE A 166 26.60 2.46 -8.77
C ILE A 166 26.81 2.31 -7.26
N ARG A 167 26.02 3.03 -6.45
CA ARG A 167 26.07 2.97 -4.98
C ARG A 167 25.39 1.71 -4.39
N ARG A 168 24.90 0.79 -5.22
CA ARG A 168 24.22 -0.45 -4.83
C ARG A 168 23.08 -0.26 -3.82
N VAL A 169 22.45 0.91 -3.78
CA VAL A 169 21.34 1.20 -2.87
C VAL A 169 20.22 0.19 -3.15
N HIS A 170 19.50 -0.26 -2.12
CA HIS A 170 18.37 -1.15 -2.30
C HIS A 170 17.18 -0.39 -2.96
N PRO A 171 16.44 -0.99 -3.90
CA PRO A 171 15.28 -0.33 -4.53
C PRO A 171 14.19 0.01 -3.53
N LEU A 172 13.90 -0.93 -2.63
CA LEU A 172 12.96 -0.73 -1.54
C LEU A 172 13.63 0.07 -0.42
N PRO A 173 12.93 1.04 0.18
CA PRO A 173 13.43 1.78 1.33
C PRO A 173 13.54 0.82 2.53
N SER A 174 14.76 0.36 2.83
CA SER A 174 15.03 -0.39 4.05
C SER A 174 15.55 0.55 5.12
N ARG A 175 14.89 0.56 6.27
CA ARG A 175 15.49 1.11 7.48
C ARG A 175 16.26 -0.05 8.10
N ASN A 176 17.59 0.01 8.09
CA ASN A 176 18.37 -0.80 9.02
C ASN A 176 17.97 -0.31 10.41
N LEU A 177 17.00 -0.98 11.03
CA LEU A 177 16.71 -0.81 12.44
C LEU A 177 17.95 -1.32 13.17
N LYS A 178 18.88 -0.41 13.46
CA LYS A 178 19.80 -0.66 14.56
C LYS A 178 18.91 -0.63 15.80
N THR A 179 18.50 -1.81 16.24
CA THR A 179 18.01 -2.08 17.59
C THR A 179 19.06 -1.67 18.60
#